data_AF-A0A9P4KHX2-F1
#
_entry.id   AF-A0A9P4KHX2-F1
#
_cell.length_a   1.000
_cell.length_b   1.000
_cell.length_c   1.000
_cell.angle_alpha   90.00
_cell.angle_beta   90.00
_cell.angle_gamma   90.00
#
_symmetry.space_group_name_H-M   'P 1'
#
loop_
_entity.id
_entity.type
_entity.pdbx_description
1 polymer ?
#
loop_
_entity_poly.entity_id
_entity_poly.type
_entity_poly.pdbx_seq_one_letter_code
_entity_poly.pdbx_strand_id
1 'polypeptide(L)'
;MDRPLENPAFTSAGTNLSIFPTHCFFKDSVNWVDVFPFHVYPEVSEDEIIEWWIRRLKKYVTAERCADKDCPFNIKLEGFRMFTQVLKSGLQGGSLWAIRAVNATMLDKIYYDLPSLHEFKETHFWIYEAMMKHPQRRTLTQQCFLVAAQTNGSLRERLDQIVSKLREWRKETFAVKNLLRDPDDSIVLTDALKHVRPQDNARPAIGDCCSICGDEYEDEEKWHMQGLNCPVRTPCDHIFCVNCTEHWRRSYSQGIAQTWACPMCRACLACGRNNCRFHRTIHDIAKPAPLMYVLHTIEDISDKPLNGFHPELFQALREESRELRAKLAWLEKRIYHVVGLADPNDPVYLRYTTDYDDCWAALRRMVAKAKERAR
;
A
#
# COMPACT_ATOMS: atom_id res chain seq x y z
N MET A 1 10.05 -62.48 -11.93
CA MET A 1 8.95 -61.86 -12.71
C MET A 1 8.89 -60.39 -12.28
N ASP A 2 9.81 -59.49 -12.62
CA ASP A 2 10.58 -59.24 -13.85
C ASP A 2 9.72 -59.05 -15.10
N ARG A 3 9.13 -57.85 -15.25
CA ARG A 3 9.50 -56.87 -16.30
C ARG A 3 8.72 -55.55 -16.15
N PRO A 4 9.34 -54.42 -16.54
CA PRO A 4 8.75 -53.08 -16.53
C PRO A 4 7.94 -52.81 -17.81
N LEU A 5 6.97 -51.88 -17.75
CA LEU A 5 6.30 -51.35 -18.94
C LEU A 5 6.98 -50.06 -19.40
N GLU A 6 7.25 -50.06 -20.70
CA GLU A 6 8.07 -49.13 -21.46
C GLU A 6 7.32 -47.83 -21.83
N ASN A 7 8.10 -46.76 -21.96
CA ASN A 7 7.74 -45.50 -22.61
C ASN A 7 7.35 -45.71 -24.08
N PRO A 8 6.30 -45.03 -24.60
CA PRO A 8 6.19 -44.79 -26.02
C PRO A 8 6.82 -43.45 -26.42
N ALA A 9 7.50 -43.53 -27.56
CA ALA A 9 8.29 -42.52 -28.21
C ALA A 9 7.52 -41.22 -28.54
N PHE A 10 8.23 -40.09 -28.35
CA PHE A 10 7.90 -38.81 -28.98
C PHE A 10 8.51 -38.77 -30.38
N THR A 11 7.67 -38.70 -31.41
CA THR A 11 8.08 -38.37 -32.78
C THR A 11 7.87 -36.90 -33.08
N SER A 12 8.89 -36.31 -33.68
CA SER A 12 9.06 -34.92 -34.09
C SER A 12 8.27 -34.53 -35.34
N ALA A 13 7.64 -33.36 -35.30
CA ALA A 13 7.47 -32.43 -36.42
C ALA A 13 7.35 -31.03 -35.76
N GLY A 14 8.15 -30.01 -36.03
CA GLY A 14 8.75 -29.61 -37.30
C GLY A 14 7.96 -28.44 -37.86
N THR A 15 8.12 -27.24 -37.28
CA THR A 15 7.80 -25.97 -37.96
C THR A 15 8.73 -24.86 -37.48
N ASN A 16 9.42 -24.29 -38.46
CA ASN A 16 10.30 -23.14 -38.35
C ASN A 16 9.55 -21.91 -37.85
N LEU A 17 10.05 -21.26 -36.80
CA LEU A 17 9.86 -19.83 -36.59
C LEU A 17 11.20 -19.18 -36.28
N SER A 18 11.39 -18.07 -36.98
CA SER A 18 12.56 -17.24 -37.12
C SER A 18 13.23 -16.85 -35.80
N ILE A 19 14.54 -17.05 -35.80
CA ILE A 19 15.53 -16.59 -34.84
C ILE A 19 15.46 -15.06 -34.74
N PHE A 20 14.94 -14.54 -33.62
CA PHE A 20 15.35 -13.23 -33.10
C PHE A 20 16.50 -13.48 -32.11
N PRO A 21 17.64 -12.77 -32.21
CA PRO A 21 18.75 -12.99 -31.29
C PRO A 21 18.42 -12.34 -29.94
N THR A 22 17.77 -13.11 -29.08
CA THR A 22 17.80 -12.91 -27.63
C THR A 22 18.90 -13.78 -27.05
N HIS A 23 19.65 -13.23 -26.11
CA HIS A 23 20.77 -13.82 -25.35
C HIS A 23 22.17 -13.32 -25.73
N CYS A 24 22.46 -12.09 -25.28
CA CYS A 24 23.78 -11.77 -24.75
C CYS A 24 23.65 -11.33 -23.29
N PHE A 25 24.16 -12.17 -22.39
CA PHE A 25 24.79 -11.90 -21.10
C PHE A 25 24.22 -10.80 -20.19
N PHE A 26 23.60 -11.17 -19.06
CA PHE A 26 23.89 -10.64 -17.72
C PHE A 26 23.20 -11.55 -16.67
N LYS A 27 23.97 -12.40 -15.97
CA LYS A 27 23.45 -13.27 -14.89
C LYS A 27 23.15 -12.54 -13.58
N ASP A 28 23.53 -11.26 -13.47
CA ASP A 28 23.38 -10.46 -12.25
C ASP A 28 22.42 -9.26 -12.39
N SER A 29 21.72 -9.11 -13.52
CA SER A 29 20.74 -8.04 -13.67
C SER A 29 19.38 -8.47 -13.12
N VAL A 30 18.86 -7.69 -12.17
CA VAL A 30 17.47 -7.78 -11.70
C VAL A 30 16.55 -7.89 -12.92
N ASN A 31 15.83 -9.01 -13.07
CA ASN A 31 14.90 -9.16 -14.18
C ASN A 31 13.72 -8.19 -14.03
N TRP A 32 13.72 -7.12 -14.83
CA TRP A 32 12.72 -6.04 -14.79
C TRP A 32 11.36 -6.52 -15.30
N VAL A 33 11.37 -7.53 -16.17
CA VAL A 33 10.19 -8.09 -16.84
C VAL A 33 9.21 -8.74 -15.85
N ASP A 34 9.72 -9.34 -14.77
CA ASP A 34 8.87 -10.02 -13.78
C ASP A 34 8.02 -9.03 -12.96
N VAL A 35 8.43 -7.75 -12.91
CA VAL A 35 7.72 -6.72 -12.14
C VAL A 35 6.74 -5.94 -13.02
N PHE A 36 6.99 -5.84 -14.33
CA PHE A 36 6.23 -4.98 -15.23
C PHE A 36 5.88 -5.70 -16.55
N PRO A 37 4.58 -5.96 -16.83
CA PRO A 37 4.18 -6.46 -18.14
C PRO A 37 4.36 -5.37 -19.21
N PHE A 38 4.93 -5.74 -20.35
CA PHE A 38 5.25 -4.83 -21.46
C PHE A 38 4.01 -4.16 -22.06
N HIS A 39 4.10 -2.85 -22.30
CA HIS A 39 3.32 -2.16 -23.33
C HIS A 39 4.16 -2.09 -24.60
N VAL A 40 3.62 -2.64 -25.69
CA VAL A 40 4.20 -2.47 -27.02
C VAL A 40 3.65 -1.17 -27.57
N TYR A 41 4.54 -0.22 -27.91
CA TYR A 41 4.16 0.95 -28.70
C TYR A 41 4.26 0.53 -30.19
N PRO A 42 3.14 0.25 -30.88
CA PRO A 42 3.22 -0.06 -32.29
C PRO A 42 3.69 1.19 -33.06
N GLU A 43 4.69 1.00 -33.92
CA GLU A 43 5.09 1.92 -35.01
C GLU A 43 5.78 3.24 -34.64
N VAL A 44 6.13 3.47 -33.36
CA VAL A 44 6.85 4.69 -32.93
C VAL A 44 8.34 4.40 -32.73
N SER A 45 9.22 5.27 -33.24
CA SER A 45 10.66 5.12 -33.05
C SER A 45 11.08 5.32 -31.58
N GLU A 46 12.19 4.69 -31.15
CA GLU A 46 12.70 4.84 -29.77
C GLU A 46 12.95 6.31 -29.42
N ASP A 47 13.49 7.09 -30.36
CA ASP A 47 13.75 8.51 -30.18
C ASP A 47 12.47 9.31 -29.95
N GLU A 48 11.39 9.00 -30.69
CA GLU A 48 10.09 9.64 -30.49
C GLU A 48 9.48 9.30 -29.12
N ILE A 49 9.64 8.05 -28.66
CA ILE A 49 9.20 7.62 -27.32
C ILE A 49 10.00 8.35 -26.24
N ILE A 50 11.33 8.44 -26.38
CA ILE A 50 12.21 9.16 -25.45
C ILE A 50 11.83 10.64 -25.40
N GLU A 51 11.65 11.29 -26.55
CA GLU A 51 11.27 12.71 -26.62
C GLU A 51 9.87 12.96 -26.03
N TRP A 52 8.94 12.04 -26.24
CA TRP A 52 7.65 12.07 -25.57
C TRP A 52 7.80 12.01 -24.04
N TRP A 53 8.63 11.10 -23.52
CA TRP A 53 8.91 11.00 -22.09
C TRP A 53 9.59 12.25 -21.54
N ILE A 54 10.59 12.81 -22.22
CA ILE A 54 11.25 14.05 -21.80
C ILE A 54 10.22 15.18 -21.64
N ARG A 55 9.30 15.34 -22.61
CA ARG A 55 8.20 16.32 -22.55
C ARG A 55 7.25 16.04 -21.40
N ARG A 56 6.89 14.78 -21.16
CA ARG A 56 6.01 14.37 -20.05
C ARG A 56 6.66 14.64 -18.70
N LEU A 57 7.91 14.23 -18.49
CA LEU A 57 8.66 14.43 -17.23
C LEU A 57 8.84 15.91 -16.88
N LYS A 58 8.96 16.79 -17.88
CA LYS A 58 9.05 18.25 -17.67
C LYS A 58 7.87 18.78 -16.84
N LYS A 59 6.66 18.26 -17.03
CA LYS A 59 5.46 18.69 -16.30
C LYS A 59 5.58 18.39 -14.79
N TYR A 60 6.14 17.23 -14.45
CA TYR A 60 6.28 16.79 -13.07
C TYR A 60 7.41 17.52 -12.31
N VAL A 61 8.44 17.98 -13.03
CA VAL A 61 9.53 18.76 -12.43
C VAL A 61 9.05 20.14 -11.95
N THR A 62 8.00 20.72 -12.54
CA THR A 62 7.54 22.09 -12.25
C THR A 62 6.32 22.16 -11.33
N ALA A 63 6.04 21.10 -10.57
CA ALA A 63 4.93 21.04 -9.63
C ALA A 63 4.93 22.21 -8.62
N GLU A 64 3.75 22.65 -8.20
CA GLU A 64 3.60 23.66 -7.15
C GLU A 64 4.09 23.11 -5.80
N ARG A 65 4.55 24.02 -4.93
CA ARG A 65 5.10 23.67 -3.61
C ARG A 65 4.15 24.07 -2.50
N CYS A 66 4.19 23.30 -1.42
CA CYS A 66 3.53 23.73 -0.19
C CYS A 66 4.25 24.95 0.38
N ALA A 67 3.50 25.95 0.86
CA ALA A 67 4.08 27.10 1.54
C ALA A 67 4.78 26.71 2.85
N ASP A 68 4.36 25.60 3.48
CA ASP A 68 4.96 25.06 4.68
C ASP A 68 6.20 24.20 4.33
N LYS A 69 7.39 24.70 4.67
CA LYS A 69 8.67 24.03 4.42
C LYS A 69 8.82 22.72 5.18
N ASP A 70 8.12 22.58 6.31
CA ASP A 70 8.17 21.40 7.17
C ASP A 70 7.05 20.40 6.87
N CYS A 71 6.28 20.64 5.80
CA CYS A 71 5.25 19.74 5.31
C CYS A 71 5.89 18.41 4.86
N PRO A 72 5.58 17.28 5.53
CA PRO A 72 6.17 15.98 5.19
C PRO A 72 5.81 15.53 3.76
N PHE A 73 4.65 15.94 3.25
CA PHE A 73 4.23 15.67 1.88
C PHE A 73 5.08 16.43 0.86
N ASN A 74 5.42 17.68 1.15
CA ASN A 74 6.30 18.48 0.30
C ASN A 74 7.73 17.91 0.26
N ILE A 75 8.21 17.36 1.37
CA ILE A 75 9.50 16.65 1.42
C ILE A 75 9.48 15.43 0.48
N LYS A 76 8.41 14.63 0.50
CA LYS A 76 8.27 13.49 -0.44
C LYS A 76 8.13 13.95 -1.90
N LEU A 77 7.34 15.00 -2.14
CA LEU A 77 7.19 15.57 -3.48
C LEU A 77 8.53 16.07 -4.03
N GLU A 78 9.35 16.75 -3.22
CA GLU A 78 10.67 17.23 -3.65
C GLU A 78 11.63 16.06 -3.93
N GLY A 79 11.65 15.04 -3.08
CA GLY A 79 12.41 13.81 -3.34
C GLY A 79 12.02 13.15 -4.67
N PHE A 80 10.72 13.08 -4.95
CA PHE A 80 10.21 12.57 -6.23
C PHE A 80 10.62 13.47 -7.41
N ARG A 81 10.49 14.80 -7.29
CA ARG A 81 10.92 15.76 -8.32
C ARG A 81 12.40 15.65 -8.64
N MET A 82 13.25 15.48 -7.61
CA MET A 82 14.68 15.25 -7.80
C MET A 82 14.93 13.97 -8.59
N PHE A 83 14.24 12.88 -8.27
CA PHE A 83 14.30 11.64 -9.05
C PHE A 83 13.85 11.87 -10.51
N THR A 84 12.70 12.51 -10.73
CA THR A 84 12.19 12.86 -12.06
C THR A 84 13.18 13.70 -12.86
N GLN A 85 13.83 14.68 -12.22
CA GLN A 85 14.81 15.55 -12.85
C GLN A 85 16.07 14.78 -13.26
N VAL A 86 16.58 13.89 -12.40
CA VAL A 86 17.73 13.03 -12.72
C VAL A 86 17.39 12.10 -13.89
N LEU A 87 16.20 11.50 -13.89
CA LEU A 87 15.73 10.65 -14.97
C LEU A 87 15.61 11.41 -16.29
N LYS A 88 15.01 12.60 -16.27
CA LYS A 88 14.87 13.48 -17.44
C LYS A 88 16.24 13.87 -18.00
N SER A 89 17.16 14.33 -17.15
CA SER A 89 18.53 14.65 -17.57
C SER A 89 19.26 13.41 -18.12
N GLY A 90 18.99 12.23 -17.56
CA GLY A 90 19.48 10.96 -18.07
C GLY A 90 18.97 10.66 -19.48
N LEU A 91 17.68 10.86 -19.76
CA LEU A 91 17.13 10.69 -21.12
C LEU A 91 17.74 11.69 -22.11
N GLN A 92 17.82 12.96 -21.73
CA GLN A 92 18.43 14.01 -22.57
C GLN A 92 19.92 13.75 -22.88
N GLY A 93 20.63 13.13 -21.94
CA GLY A 93 22.04 12.77 -22.09
C GLY A 93 22.29 11.39 -22.70
N GLY A 94 21.27 10.68 -23.19
CA GLY A 94 21.43 9.34 -23.76
C GLY A 94 21.89 8.29 -22.74
N SER A 95 21.55 8.45 -21.46
CA SER A 95 21.90 7.49 -20.42
C SER A 95 21.25 6.14 -20.68
N LEU A 96 22.07 5.10 -20.83
CA LEU A 96 21.62 3.72 -21.03
C LEU A 96 20.56 3.30 -20.00
N TRP A 97 20.71 3.72 -18.74
CA TRP A 97 19.77 3.36 -17.67
C TRP A 97 18.43 4.08 -17.78
N ALA A 98 18.43 5.33 -18.23
CA ALA A 98 17.19 6.07 -18.47
C ALA A 98 16.41 5.47 -19.65
N ILE A 99 17.11 5.14 -20.74
CA ILE A 99 16.53 4.49 -21.93
C ILE A 99 15.98 3.10 -21.57
N ARG A 100 16.72 2.31 -20.77
CA ARG A 100 16.22 1.03 -20.25
C ARG A 100 14.95 1.18 -19.41
N ALA A 101 14.84 2.22 -18.60
CA ALA A 101 13.61 2.47 -17.82
C ALA A 101 12.40 2.78 -18.72
N VAL A 102 12.61 3.45 -19.86
CA VAL A 102 11.58 3.64 -20.89
C VAL A 102 11.19 2.30 -21.52
N ASN A 103 12.17 1.55 -22.04
CA ASN A 103 11.92 0.31 -22.78
C ASN A 103 11.33 -0.81 -21.91
N ALA A 104 11.63 -0.80 -20.61
CA ALA A 104 11.04 -1.72 -19.64
C ALA A 104 9.64 -1.31 -19.16
N THR A 105 9.05 -0.24 -19.71
CA THR A 105 7.74 0.34 -19.29
C THR A 105 7.67 0.76 -17.83
N MET A 106 8.82 0.87 -17.18
CA MET A 106 8.89 1.29 -15.78
C MET A 106 8.34 2.71 -15.61
N LEU A 107 8.59 3.59 -16.58
CA LEU A 107 8.09 4.95 -16.51
C LEU A 107 6.56 5.01 -16.57
N ASP A 108 5.90 4.15 -17.34
CA ASP A 108 4.43 4.04 -17.30
C ASP A 108 3.98 3.69 -15.89
N LYS A 109 4.63 2.71 -15.25
CA LYS A 109 4.23 2.24 -13.92
C LYS A 109 4.46 3.28 -12.82
N ILE A 110 5.43 4.17 -13.00
CA ILE A 110 5.70 5.29 -12.09
C ILE A 110 4.75 6.47 -12.36
N TYR A 111 4.43 6.77 -13.61
CA TYR A 111 3.82 8.06 -14.03
C TYR A 111 2.45 7.97 -14.73
N TYR A 112 1.90 6.77 -14.98
CA TYR A 112 0.65 6.58 -15.74
C TYR A 112 -0.56 7.07 -14.94
N ASP A 113 -0.78 6.52 -13.73
CA ASP A 113 -1.89 6.90 -12.82
C ASP A 113 -1.50 7.99 -11.82
N LEU A 114 -0.42 8.73 -12.08
CA LEU A 114 -0.01 9.82 -11.19
C LEU A 114 -0.97 11.02 -11.41
N PRO A 115 -1.52 11.63 -10.35
CA PRO A 115 -2.34 12.83 -10.51
C PRO A 115 -1.52 13.98 -11.12
N SER A 116 -2.22 14.96 -11.67
CA SER A 116 -1.60 16.19 -12.16
C SER A 116 -0.91 16.92 -11.00
N LEU A 117 0.42 16.99 -11.02
CA LEU A 117 1.19 17.72 -9.99
C LEU A 117 1.01 19.25 -10.05
N HIS A 118 0.22 19.76 -11.00
CA HIS A 118 -0.19 21.15 -11.06
C HIS A 118 -1.42 21.44 -10.19
N GLU A 119 -2.24 20.43 -9.90
CA GLU A 119 -3.39 20.56 -9.00
C GLU A 119 -2.91 20.34 -7.57
N PHE A 120 -2.34 21.39 -6.97
CA PHE A 120 -1.64 21.30 -5.69
C PHE A 120 -2.48 20.59 -4.61
N LYS A 121 -3.76 20.96 -4.44
CA LYS A 121 -4.63 20.37 -3.41
C LYS A 121 -4.83 18.86 -3.60
N GLU A 122 -5.12 18.44 -4.83
CA GLU A 122 -5.40 17.04 -5.16
C GLU A 122 -4.13 16.20 -5.05
N THR A 123 -3.02 16.70 -5.60
CA THR A 123 -1.71 16.08 -5.46
C THR A 123 -1.30 15.94 -4.00
N HIS A 124 -1.48 17.00 -3.22
CA HIS A 124 -1.13 17.00 -1.80
C HIS A 124 -1.97 15.97 -1.03
N PHE A 125 -3.27 15.90 -1.30
CA PHE A 125 -4.15 14.89 -0.70
C PHE A 125 -3.76 13.47 -1.14
N TRP A 126 -3.47 13.24 -2.41
CA TRP A 126 -3.06 11.94 -2.93
C TRP A 126 -1.73 11.47 -2.33
N ILE A 127 -0.74 12.37 -2.17
CA ILE A 127 0.53 12.05 -1.50
C ILE A 127 0.29 11.72 -0.03
N TYR A 128 -0.55 12.50 0.63
CA TYR A 128 -0.97 12.22 2.01
C TYR A 128 -1.59 10.82 2.11
N GLU A 129 -2.54 10.49 1.25
CA GLU A 129 -3.14 9.15 1.21
C GLU A 129 -2.09 8.06 0.99
N ALA A 130 -1.18 8.25 0.02
CA ALA A 130 -0.12 7.28 -0.24
C ALA A 130 0.74 7.04 1.01
N MET A 131 1.14 8.12 1.68
CA MET A 131 1.96 8.07 2.89
C MET A 131 1.23 7.41 4.05
N MET A 132 -0.04 7.74 4.27
CA MET A 132 -0.83 7.28 5.41
C MET A 132 -1.48 5.91 5.20
N LYS A 133 -1.57 5.41 3.96
CA LYS A 133 -2.05 4.06 3.68
C LYS A 133 -1.05 3.00 4.13
N HIS A 134 -1.59 1.94 4.71
CA HIS A 134 -0.87 0.68 4.93
C HIS A 134 -0.21 0.22 3.61
N PRO A 135 1.05 -0.26 3.61
CA PRO A 135 1.74 -0.68 2.38
C PRO A 135 0.90 -1.61 1.49
N GLN A 136 0.25 -2.61 2.08
CA GLN A 136 -0.65 -3.55 1.39
C GLN A 136 -1.95 -2.95 0.79
N ARG A 137 -2.30 -1.69 1.13
CA ARG A 137 -3.45 -0.95 0.56
C ARG A 137 -3.04 0.01 -0.55
N ARG A 138 -1.74 0.23 -0.75
CA ARG A 138 -1.26 1.19 -1.76
C ARG A 138 -1.52 0.63 -3.16
N THR A 139 -1.81 1.53 -4.09
CA THR A 139 -1.71 1.18 -5.50
C THR A 139 -0.24 1.03 -5.89
N LEU A 140 0.03 0.36 -7.01
CA LEU A 140 1.39 0.27 -7.55
C LEU A 140 2.01 1.66 -7.72
N THR A 141 1.26 2.61 -8.29
CA THR A 141 1.73 3.98 -8.51
C THR A 141 2.05 4.72 -7.21
N GLN A 142 1.23 4.56 -6.18
CA GLN A 142 1.52 5.13 -4.85
C GLN A 142 2.81 4.58 -4.26
N GLN A 143 3.01 3.26 -4.35
CA GLN A 143 4.23 2.62 -3.87
C GLN A 143 5.45 3.05 -4.69
N CYS A 144 5.36 3.07 -6.02
CA CYS A 144 6.40 3.57 -6.92
C CYS A 144 6.82 4.98 -6.55
N PHE A 145 5.84 5.89 -6.38
CA PHE A 145 6.08 7.27 -5.99
C PHE A 145 6.85 7.36 -4.68
N LEU A 146 6.39 6.66 -3.63
CA LEU A 146 7.02 6.71 -2.31
C LEU A 146 8.44 6.15 -2.30
N VAL A 147 8.68 5.08 -3.06
CA VAL A 147 10.02 4.50 -3.16
C VAL A 147 10.92 5.46 -3.93
N ALA A 148 10.50 5.94 -5.10
CA ALA A 148 11.26 6.91 -5.90
C ALA A 148 11.58 8.20 -5.13
N ALA A 149 10.67 8.66 -4.27
CA ALA A 149 10.86 9.82 -3.41
C ALA A 149 11.91 9.62 -2.30
N GLN A 150 12.29 8.38 -2.00
CA GLN A 150 13.17 8.03 -0.89
C GLN A 150 14.53 7.49 -1.33
N THR A 151 14.67 7.11 -2.60
CA THR A 151 15.93 6.56 -3.11
C THR A 151 16.95 7.67 -3.34
N ASN A 152 18.19 7.38 -2.98
CA ASN A 152 19.35 8.24 -3.15
C ASN A 152 20.41 7.54 -4.00
N GLY A 153 21.42 8.28 -4.43
CA GLY A 153 22.51 7.78 -5.28
C GLY A 153 22.31 8.09 -6.76
N SER A 154 23.11 7.42 -7.59
CA SER A 154 23.08 7.49 -9.05
C SER A 154 21.73 7.00 -9.62
N LEU A 155 21.45 7.35 -10.89
CA LEU A 155 20.21 6.91 -11.54
C LEU A 155 20.07 5.37 -11.53
N ARG A 156 21.16 4.65 -11.80
CA ARG A 156 21.18 3.18 -11.76
C ARG A 156 20.78 2.66 -10.38
N GLU A 157 21.46 3.11 -9.32
CA GLU A 157 21.20 2.66 -7.95
C GLU A 157 19.76 2.96 -7.52
N ARG A 158 19.23 4.13 -7.87
CA ARG A 158 17.85 4.50 -7.58
C ARG A 158 16.85 3.58 -8.28
N LEU A 159 17.06 3.28 -9.56
CA LEU A 159 16.20 2.37 -10.32
C LEU A 159 16.27 0.94 -9.76
N ASP A 160 17.47 0.44 -9.45
CA ASP A 160 17.67 -0.90 -8.86
C ASP A 160 16.95 -1.01 -7.50
N GLN A 161 17.06 0.02 -6.65
CA GLN A 161 16.33 0.10 -5.37
C GLN A 161 14.81 0.13 -5.58
N ILE A 162 14.31 0.84 -6.59
CA ILE A 162 12.88 0.86 -6.93
C ILE A 162 12.40 -0.55 -7.27
N VAL A 163 13.09 -1.27 -8.17
CA VAL A 163 12.67 -2.62 -8.55
C VAL A 163 12.70 -3.57 -7.37
N SER A 164 13.78 -3.55 -6.58
CA SER A 164 13.92 -4.44 -5.43
C SER A 164 12.78 -4.23 -4.42
N LYS A 165 12.52 -2.98 -4.03
CA LYS A 165 11.47 -2.65 -3.07
C LYS A 165 10.07 -2.94 -3.62
N LEU A 166 9.85 -2.75 -4.92
CA LEU A 166 8.56 -3.10 -5.55
C LEU A 166 8.34 -4.61 -5.61
N ARG A 167 9.39 -5.40 -5.86
CA ARG A 167 9.31 -6.86 -5.85
C ARG A 167 8.96 -7.39 -4.45
N GLU A 168 9.62 -6.88 -3.42
CA GLU A 168 9.32 -7.20 -2.02
C GLU A 168 7.88 -6.84 -1.66
N TRP A 169 7.50 -5.59 -1.93
CA TRP A 169 6.14 -5.11 -1.71
C TRP A 169 5.09 -5.95 -2.43
N ARG A 170 5.34 -6.33 -3.70
CA ARG A 170 4.42 -7.14 -4.51
C ARG A 170 4.25 -8.54 -3.92
N LYS A 171 5.36 -9.18 -3.55
CA LYS A 171 5.36 -10.50 -2.90
C LYS A 171 4.56 -10.49 -1.60
N GLU A 172 4.71 -9.44 -0.79
CA GLU A 172 3.99 -9.31 0.45
C GLU A 172 2.51 -8.98 0.24
N THR A 173 2.20 -7.95 -0.57
CA THR A 173 0.85 -7.45 -0.78
C THR A 173 -0.06 -8.48 -1.44
N PHE A 174 0.49 -9.27 -2.37
CA PHE A 174 -0.28 -10.30 -3.09
C PHE A 174 -0.17 -11.69 -2.48
N ALA A 175 0.45 -11.82 -1.29
CA ALA A 175 0.34 -13.06 -0.52
C ALA A 175 -1.14 -13.29 -0.14
N VAL A 176 -1.66 -14.49 -0.40
CA VAL A 176 -3.08 -14.84 -0.16
C VAL A 176 -3.54 -14.45 1.25
N LYS A 177 -2.73 -14.72 2.28
CA LYS A 177 -3.03 -14.35 3.67
C LYS A 177 -3.27 -12.85 3.89
N ASN A 178 -2.60 -12.00 3.12
CA ASN A 178 -2.68 -10.55 3.18
C ASN A 178 -3.80 -10.01 2.30
N LEU A 179 -4.17 -10.73 1.23
CA LEU A 179 -5.32 -10.39 0.39
C LEU A 179 -6.65 -10.67 1.09
N LEU A 180 -6.74 -11.80 1.81
CA LEU A 180 -7.95 -12.23 2.51
C LEU A 180 -8.33 -11.36 3.72
N ARG A 181 -7.44 -10.47 4.16
CA ARG A 181 -7.66 -9.60 5.30
C ARG A 181 -7.57 -8.14 4.85
N ASP A 182 -8.46 -7.31 5.37
CA ASP A 182 -8.26 -5.86 5.31
C ASP A 182 -7.18 -5.50 6.34
N PRO A 183 -6.06 -4.91 5.90
CA PRO A 183 -5.00 -4.52 6.81
C PRO A 183 -5.46 -3.35 7.69
N ASP A 184 -4.85 -3.25 8.87
CA ASP A 184 -5.17 -2.21 9.86
C ASP A 184 -4.68 -0.84 9.39
N ASP A 185 -5.53 0.18 9.51
CA ASP A 185 -5.27 1.52 8.98
C ASP A 185 -4.19 2.28 9.75
N SER A 186 -3.78 1.78 10.90
CA SER A 186 -2.84 2.47 11.78
C SER A 186 -1.36 2.08 11.59
N ILE A 187 -1.00 1.19 10.66
CA ILE A 187 0.39 0.67 10.59
C ILE A 187 1.43 1.77 10.32
N VAL A 188 1.06 2.81 9.56
CA VAL A 188 2.00 3.89 9.21
C VAL A 188 2.47 4.63 10.46
N LEU A 189 1.68 4.57 11.52
CA LEU A 189 1.99 5.19 12.79
C LEU A 189 2.83 4.29 13.70
N THR A 190 2.78 2.96 13.53
CA THR A 190 3.56 2.02 14.34
C THR A 190 5.03 2.00 13.95
N ASP A 191 5.38 2.30 12.69
CA ASP A 191 6.78 2.36 12.24
C ASP A 191 7.60 3.44 12.97
N ALA A 192 6.93 4.47 13.51
CA ALA A 192 7.58 5.52 14.29
C ALA A 192 7.89 5.09 15.73
N LEU A 193 7.25 4.04 16.21
CA LEU A 193 7.46 3.49 17.54
C LEU A 193 8.65 2.55 17.52
N LYS A 194 9.62 2.79 18.41
CA LYS A 194 10.86 2.00 18.47
C LYS A 194 10.85 1.14 19.71
N HIS A 195 11.02 -0.17 19.55
CA HIS A 195 11.33 -1.04 20.69
C HIS A 195 12.59 -0.52 21.37
N VAL A 196 12.52 -0.32 22.68
CA VAL A 196 13.68 0.08 23.48
C VAL A 196 14.63 -1.09 23.54
N ARG A 197 15.91 -0.82 23.33
CA ARG A 197 16.97 -1.84 23.45
C ARG A 197 17.72 -1.65 24.76
N PRO A 198 18.29 -2.72 25.35
CA PRO A 198 19.08 -2.59 26.59
C PRO A 198 20.24 -1.58 26.48
N GLN A 199 20.82 -1.43 25.29
CA GLN A 199 21.88 -0.46 25.01
C GLN A 199 21.40 0.97 24.73
N ASP A 200 20.09 1.23 24.68
CA ASP A 200 19.58 2.58 24.45
C ASP A 200 19.82 3.45 25.69
N ASN A 201 20.22 4.71 25.46
CA ASN A 201 20.41 5.69 26.54
C ASN A 201 19.10 6.04 27.27
N ALA A 202 17.99 6.04 26.53
CA ALA A 202 16.66 6.28 27.06
C ALA A 202 15.94 4.93 27.20
N ARG A 203 16.04 4.33 28.40
CA ARG A 203 15.38 3.07 28.75
C ARG A 203 14.83 3.10 30.17
N PRO A 204 13.78 2.32 30.48
CA PRO A 204 13.34 2.13 31.86
C PRO A 204 14.45 1.47 32.70
N ALA A 205 14.52 1.80 33.98
CA ALA A 205 15.30 1.05 34.96
C ALA A 205 14.60 -0.27 35.32
N ILE A 206 15.35 -1.21 35.92
CA ILE A 206 14.77 -2.43 36.49
C ILE A 206 13.79 -2.03 37.60
N GLY A 207 12.58 -2.59 37.57
CA GLY A 207 11.49 -2.21 38.48
C GLY A 207 10.63 -1.04 38.01
N ASP A 208 10.96 -0.37 36.90
CA ASP A 208 10.11 0.69 36.38
C ASP A 208 8.79 0.12 35.84
N CYS A 209 7.72 0.89 36.03
CA CYS A 209 6.38 0.56 35.57
C CYS A 209 5.97 1.40 34.37
N CYS A 210 5.13 0.83 33.51
CA CYS A 210 4.48 1.59 32.45
C CYS A 210 3.56 2.66 33.05
N SER A 211 3.73 3.92 32.65
CA SER A 211 2.96 5.06 33.17
C SER A 211 1.46 5.05 32.81
N ILE A 212 0.99 4.07 32.04
CA ILE A 212 -0.41 3.93 31.62
C ILE A 212 -1.13 2.83 32.39
N CYS A 213 -0.61 1.59 32.38
CA CYS A 213 -1.23 0.48 33.12
C CYS A 213 -0.70 0.31 34.54
N GLY A 214 0.48 0.85 34.87
CA GLY A 214 1.13 0.65 36.16
C GLY A 214 1.88 -0.68 36.31
N ASP A 215 1.80 -1.57 35.31
CA ASP A 215 2.52 -2.84 35.32
C ASP A 215 4.01 -2.63 35.09
N GLU A 216 4.83 -3.45 35.74
CA GLU A 216 6.28 -3.50 35.53
C GLU A 216 6.60 -3.89 34.07
N TYR A 217 7.65 -3.29 33.52
CA TYR A 217 8.17 -3.71 32.22
C TYR A 217 8.76 -5.12 32.31
N GLU A 218 8.70 -5.88 31.20
CA GLU A 218 9.38 -7.17 31.12
C GLU A 218 10.89 -7.03 31.37
N ASP A 219 11.55 -8.12 31.76
CA ASP A 219 13.01 -8.17 31.90
C ASP A 219 13.71 -7.71 30.61
N GLU A 220 14.85 -7.02 30.72
CA GLU A 220 15.63 -6.51 29.58
C GLU A 220 15.96 -7.60 28.55
N GLU A 221 16.18 -8.83 29.01
CA GLU A 221 16.43 -10.00 28.17
C GLU A 221 15.26 -10.31 27.24
N LYS A 222 14.02 -9.94 27.58
CA LYS A 222 12.82 -10.22 26.79
C LYS A 222 12.39 -9.06 25.89
N TRP A 223 13.04 -7.89 25.96
CA TRP A 223 12.62 -6.71 25.19
C TRP A 223 12.64 -6.92 23.67
N HIS A 224 13.42 -7.90 23.19
CA HIS A 224 13.46 -8.28 21.78
C HIS A 224 12.30 -9.19 21.34
N MET A 225 11.49 -9.72 22.28
CA MET A 225 10.53 -10.80 22.02
C MET A 225 9.08 -10.35 21.73
N GLN A 226 8.82 -9.07 21.43
CA GLN A 226 7.45 -8.56 21.21
C GLN A 226 6.45 -8.90 22.36
N GLY A 227 6.96 -9.03 23.59
CA GLY A 227 6.12 -9.25 24.77
C GLY A 227 5.17 -8.09 25.02
N LEU A 228 4.04 -8.37 25.67
CA LEU A 228 2.98 -7.39 25.92
C LEU A 228 3.48 -6.21 26.77
N ASN A 229 4.32 -6.50 27.77
CA ASN A 229 4.89 -5.51 28.67
C ASN A 229 6.30 -5.05 28.25
N CYS A 230 6.74 -5.34 27.02
CA CYS A 230 8.01 -4.81 26.54
C CYS A 230 7.93 -3.29 26.31
N PRO A 231 8.98 -2.52 26.62
CA PRO A 231 8.99 -1.08 26.44
C PRO A 231 9.14 -0.66 24.97
N VAL A 232 8.38 0.37 24.61
CA VAL A 232 8.35 1.00 23.30
C VAL A 232 8.49 2.51 23.49
N ARG A 233 9.46 3.10 22.80
CA ARG A 233 9.73 4.53 22.81
C ARG A 233 9.02 5.21 21.65
N THR A 234 8.32 6.27 21.99
CA THR A 234 7.65 7.17 21.04
C THR A 234 8.62 8.20 20.45
N PRO A 235 8.27 8.87 19.33
CA PRO A 235 9.10 9.94 18.78
C PRO A 235 9.28 11.18 19.67
N CYS A 236 8.46 11.32 20.72
CA CYS A 236 8.62 12.35 21.75
C CYS A 236 9.34 11.83 23.00
N ASP A 237 10.07 10.72 22.87
CA ASP A 237 10.89 10.04 23.88
C ASP A 237 10.18 9.47 25.11
N HIS A 238 8.85 9.61 25.23
CA HIS A 238 8.08 8.87 26.23
C HIS A 238 8.08 7.36 25.93
N ILE A 239 8.14 6.55 26.98
CA ILE A 239 8.21 5.09 26.90
C ILE A 239 6.93 4.50 27.49
N PHE A 240 6.32 3.56 26.78
CA PHE A 240 5.10 2.83 27.19
C PHE A 240 5.29 1.35 26.90
N CYS A 241 4.46 0.47 27.47
CA CYS A 241 4.48 -0.93 27.04
C CYS A 241 3.80 -1.12 25.68
N VAL A 242 4.16 -2.20 24.97
CA VAL A 242 3.56 -2.60 23.69
C VAL A 242 2.03 -2.66 23.82
N ASN A 243 1.53 -3.31 24.87
CA ASN A 243 0.10 -3.52 25.08
C ASN A 243 -0.67 -2.20 25.27
N CYS A 244 -0.17 -1.28 26.10
CA CYS A 244 -0.81 0.03 26.28
C CYS A 244 -0.78 0.85 25.00
N THR A 245 0.32 0.80 24.24
CA THR A 245 0.43 1.53 22.98
C THR A 245 -0.53 0.97 21.92
N GLU A 246 -0.67 -0.34 21.86
CA GLU A 246 -1.60 -1.05 20.98
C GLU A 246 -3.06 -0.82 21.39
N HIS A 247 -3.36 -0.81 22.68
CA HIS A 247 -4.68 -0.43 23.18
C HIS A 247 -4.99 1.03 22.83
N TRP A 248 -4.06 1.95 23.07
CA TRP A 248 -4.19 3.35 22.70
C TRP A 248 -4.45 3.52 21.20
N ARG A 249 -3.77 2.73 20.36
CA ARG A 249 -4.03 2.60 18.92
C ARG A 249 -5.48 2.30 18.60
N ARG A 250 -6.02 1.25 19.22
CA ARG A 250 -7.35 0.72 18.94
C ARG A 250 -8.47 1.56 19.53
N SER A 251 -8.22 2.23 20.65
CA SER A 251 -9.21 3.06 21.33
C SER A 251 -9.32 4.45 20.71
N TYR A 252 -8.19 5.07 20.32
CA TYR A 252 -8.24 6.36 19.61
C TYR A 252 -8.67 6.23 18.15
N SER A 253 -8.46 5.07 17.50
CA SER A 253 -8.96 4.83 16.14
C SER A 253 -10.49 4.76 16.04
N GLN A 254 -11.20 4.68 17.19
CA GLN A 254 -12.66 4.66 17.25
C GLN A 254 -13.29 6.04 17.53
N GLY A 255 -12.49 7.08 17.79
CA GLY A 255 -12.97 8.41 18.18
C GLY A 255 -12.94 9.46 17.06
N ILE A 256 -13.66 10.57 17.29
CA ILE A 256 -13.71 11.76 16.40
C ILE A 256 -12.35 12.49 16.33
N ALA A 257 -11.47 12.27 17.32
CA ALA A 257 -10.14 12.88 17.38
C ALA A 257 -9.12 12.10 16.53
N GLN A 258 -9.06 12.45 15.24
CA GLN A 258 -8.24 11.84 14.16
C GLN A 258 -6.71 11.96 14.32
N THR A 259 -6.19 12.33 15.49
CA THR A 259 -4.75 12.53 15.72
C THR A 259 -4.23 11.58 16.77
N TRP A 260 -3.34 10.68 16.39
CA TRP A 260 -2.70 9.75 17.31
C TRP A 260 -1.62 10.47 18.12
N ALA A 261 -1.97 10.83 19.36
CA ALA A 261 -1.17 11.67 20.23
C ALA A 261 -0.66 10.88 21.44
N CYS A 262 0.56 11.19 21.88
CA CYS A 262 1.16 10.66 23.08
C CYS A 262 0.27 10.96 24.29
N PRO A 263 -0.04 9.97 25.14
CA PRO A 263 -0.90 10.20 26.31
C PRO A 263 -0.29 11.20 27.32
N MET A 264 1.04 11.32 27.37
CA MET A 264 1.75 12.19 28.32
C MET A 264 1.84 13.64 27.83
N CYS A 265 2.43 13.88 26.66
CA CYS A 265 2.70 15.24 26.18
C CYS A 265 1.83 15.68 24.99
N ARG A 266 0.93 14.83 24.51
CA ARG A 266 0.06 15.07 23.34
C ARG A 266 0.79 15.29 22.02
N ALA A 267 2.10 15.06 21.97
CA ALA A 267 2.87 15.04 20.74
C ALA A 267 2.38 13.94 19.79
N CYS A 268 2.45 14.17 18.49
CA CYS A 268 2.08 13.18 17.49
C CYS A 268 2.96 11.93 17.57
N LEU A 269 2.34 10.75 17.65
CA LEU A 269 3.07 9.48 17.75
C LEU A 269 3.77 9.05 16.45
N ALA A 270 3.51 9.72 15.32
CA ALA A 270 4.23 9.48 14.07
C ALA A 270 5.50 10.33 13.92
N CYS A 271 5.49 11.59 14.39
CA CYS A 271 6.59 12.52 14.14
C CYS A 271 7.09 13.32 15.35
N GLY A 272 6.52 13.10 16.54
CA GLY A 272 6.94 13.75 17.79
C GLY A 272 6.57 15.22 17.92
N ARG A 273 5.93 15.82 16.89
CA ARG A 273 5.53 17.24 16.93
C ARG A 273 4.22 17.45 17.70
N ASN A 274 4.19 18.47 18.55
CA ASN A 274 2.95 18.95 19.16
C ASN A 274 2.01 19.54 18.09
N ASN A 275 0.70 19.37 18.26
CA ASN A 275 -0.33 19.89 17.34
C ASN A 275 -0.12 19.50 15.86
N CYS A 276 0.36 18.27 15.60
CA CYS A 276 0.59 17.83 14.23
C CYS A 276 -0.72 17.77 13.44
N ARG A 277 -0.80 18.55 12.36
CA ARG A 277 -1.93 18.54 11.42
C ARG A 277 -1.79 17.53 10.27
N PHE A 278 -0.60 16.92 10.14
CA PHE A 278 -0.24 16.11 8.97
C PHE A 278 -0.49 14.61 9.17
N HIS A 279 -0.23 14.07 10.34
CA HIS A 279 -0.46 12.64 10.63
C HIS A 279 -1.83 12.45 11.25
N ARG A 280 -2.84 12.71 10.42
CA ARG A 280 -4.22 12.30 10.70
C ARG A 280 -4.45 10.98 9.97
N THR A 281 -5.19 10.08 10.58
CA THR A 281 -5.61 8.85 9.90
C THR A 281 -7.07 9.00 9.53
N ILE A 282 -7.38 8.77 8.26
CA ILE A 282 -8.76 8.64 7.82
C ILE A 282 -9.16 7.21 8.13
N HIS A 283 -9.97 7.02 9.17
CA HIS A 283 -10.53 5.73 9.52
C HIS A 283 -11.80 5.49 8.72
N ASP A 284 -12.01 4.23 8.35
CA ASP A 284 -13.30 3.79 7.83
C ASP A 284 -14.39 3.94 8.92
N ILE A 285 -15.62 4.22 8.51
CA ILE A 285 -16.78 4.35 9.41
C ILE A 285 -17.07 3.08 10.23
N ALA A 286 -16.60 1.94 9.75
CA ALA A 286 -16.51 0.67 10.48
C ALA A 286 -15.42 -0.19 9.82
N LYS A 287 -14.97 -1.24 10.52
CA LYS A 287 -14.10 -2.25 9.89
C LYS A 287 -14.80 -2.82 8.65
N PRO A 288 -14.19 -2.76 7.46
CA PRO A 288 -14.81 -3.27 6.24
C PRO A 288 -15.18 -4.77 6.36
N ALA A 289 -16.38 -5.12 5.86
CA ALA A 289 -16.74 -6.52 5.69
C ALA A 289 -15.74 -7.22 4.75
N PRO A 290 -15.19 -8.41 5.06
CA PRO A 290 -14.19 -9.05 4.21
C PRO A 290 -14.66 -9.22 2.76
N LEU A 291 -13.80 -8.97 1.77
CA LEU A 291 -14.20 -9.09 0.36
C LEU A 291 -14.72 -10.51 0.02
N MET A 292 -14.12 -11.56 0.58
CA MET A 292 -14.62 -12.93 0.37
C MET A 292 -16.06 -13.12 0.86
N TYR A 293 -16.44 -12.48 1.97
CA TYR A 293 -17.82 -12.52 2.47
C TYR A 293 -18.79 -11.89 1.46
N VAL A 294 -18.41 -10.74 0.89
CA VAL A 294 -19.18 -10.06 -0.17
C VAL A 294 -19.30 -10.93 -1.41
N LEU A 295 -18.21 -11.55 -1.87
CA LEU A 295 -18.22 -12.42 -3.04
C LEU A 295 -19.12 -13.64 -2.86
N HIS A 296 -19.05 -14.31 -1.72
CA HIS A 296 -19.92 -15.46 -1.41
C HIS A 296 -21.40 -15.08 -1.22
N THR A 297 -21.71 -13.81 -0.98
CA THR A 297 -23.10 -13.34 -0.84
C THR A 297 -23.69 -12.97 -2.20
N ILE A 298 -22.86 -12.45 -3.12
CA ILE A 298 -23.29 -12.06 -4.46
C ILE A 298 -23.36 -13.28 -5.39
N GLU A 299 -22.55 -14.30 -5.13
CA GLU A 299 -22.31 -15.42 -6.04
C GLU A 299 -22.25 -16.75 -5.29
N ASP A 300 -22.41 -17.85 -6.03
CA ASP A 300 -22.10 -19.16 -5.51
C ASP A 300 -20.62 -19.25 -5.13
N ILE A 301 -20.34 -19.94 -4.03
CA ILE A 301 -18.99 -20.18 -3.53
C ILE A 301 -18.17 -20.87 -4.62
N SER A 302 -17.04 -20.25 -5.02
CA SER A 302 -16.07 -20.91 -5.88
C SER A 302 -15.03 -21.66 -5.06
N ASP A 303 -14.73 -22.90 -5.45
CA ASP A 303 -13.61 -23.67 -4.88
C ASP A 303 -12.23 -23.09 -5.27
N LYS A 304 -12.19 -22.13 -6.19
CA LYS A 304 -10.95 -21.51 -6.64
C LYS A 304 -10.45 -20.49 -5.61
N PRO A 305 -9.12 -20.42 -5.37
CA PRO A 305 -8.53 -19.35 -4.57
C PRO A 305 -9.00 -17.97 -5.03
N LEU A 306 -9.28 -17.08 -4.06
CA LEU A 306 -9.72 -15.70 -4.32
C LEU A 306 -10.97 -15.63 -5.22
N ASN A 307 -11.86 -16.62 -5.14
CA ASN A 307 -13.06 -16.74 -5.98
C ASN A 307 -12.75 -16.75 -7.49
N GLY A 308 -11.55 -17.20 -7.88
CA GLY A 308 -11.10 -17.25 -9.27
C GLY A 308 -10.48 -15.95 -9.81
N PHE A 309 -10.38 -14.89 -9.00
CA PHE A 309 -9.71 -13.65 -9.40
C PHE A 309 -8.18 -13.78 -9.34
N HIS A 310 -7.50 -13.13 -10.28
CA HIS A 310 -6.05 -12.92 -10.19
C HIS A 310 -5.73 -12.00 -8.98
N PRO A 311 -4.64 -12.23 -8.23
CA PRO A 311 -4.27 -11.43 -7.05
C PRO A 311 -4.33 -9.92 -7.21
N GLU A 312 -3.84 -9.36 -8.33
CA GLU A 312 -3.90 -7.90 -8.55
C GLU A 312 -5.32 -7.39 -8.72
N LEU A 313 -6.14 -8.11 -9.48
CA LEU A 313 -7.53 -7.72 -9.69
C LEU A 313 -8.36 -7.88 -8.40
N PHE A 314 -8.06 -8.90 -7.60
CA PHE A 314 -8.67 -9.08 -6.28
C PHE A 314 -8.28 -7.93 -5.34
N GLN A 315 -7.01 -7.54 -5.31
CA GLN A 315 -6.53 -6.39 -4.51
C GLN A 315 -7.18 -5.09 -4.98
N ALA A 316 -7.25 -4.85 -6.28
CA ALA A 316 -7.92 -3.68 -6.84
C ALA A 316 -9.41 -3.65 -6.44
N LEU A 317 -10.14 -4.75 -6.61
CA LEU A 317 -11.54 -4.86 -6.20
C LEU A 317 -11.69 -4.66 -4.69
N ARG A 318 -10.77 -5.18 -3.87
CA ARG A 318 -10.79 -5.01 -2.41
C ARG A 318 -10.70 -3.54 -2.02
N GLU A 319 -9.76 -2.80 -2.59
CA GLU A 319 -9.59 -1.39 -2.27
C GLU A 319 -10.70 -0.53 -2.88
N GLU A 320 -11.09 -0.76 -4.15
CA GLU A 320 -12.19 -0.04 -4.80
C GLU A 320 -13.52 -0.21 -4.01
N SER A 321 -13.81 -1.41 -3.51
CA SER A 321 -15.04 -1.70 -2.76
C SER A 321 -14.99 -1.33 -1.27
N ARG A 322 -13.84 -0.88 -0.75
CA ARG A 322 -13.60 -0.80 0.69
C ARG A 322 -14.59 0.10 1.43
N GLU A 323 -14.86 1.30 0.90
CA GLU A 323 -15.78 2.25 1.50
C GLU A 323 -17.20 1.68 1.61
N LEU A 324 -17.68 1.02 0.53
CA LEU A 324 -18.98 0.34 0.54
C LEU A 324 -19.00 -0.81 1.54
N ARG A 325 -17.92 -1.59 1.66
CA ARG A 325 -17.81 -2.69 2.64
C ARG A 325 -17.77 -2.19 4.08
N ALA A 326 -17.16 -1.03 4.33
CA ALA A 326 -17.21 -0.35 5.62
C ALA A 326 -18.62 0.16 5.94
N LYS A 327 -19.28 0.78 4.96
CA LYS A 327 -20.68 1.24 5.10
C LYS A 327 -21.64 0.09 5.35
N LEU A 328 -21.47 -1.01 4.63
CA LEU A 328 -22.23 -2.24 4.83
C LEU A 328 -22.11 -2.75 6.26
N ALA A 329 -20.88 -2.95 6.76
CA ALA A 329 -20.64 -3.43 8.12
C ALA A 329 -21.17 -2.46 9.21
N TRP A 330 -21.15 -1.16 8.93
CA TRP A 330 -21.75 -0.16 9.81
C TRP A 330 -23.29 -0.26 9.84
N LEU A 331 -23.92 -0.39 8.67
CA LEU A 331 -25.37 -0.52 8.52
C LEU A 331 -25.89 -1.80 9.18
N GLU A 332 -25.22 -2.94 9.01
CA GLU A 332 -25.63 -4.21 9.63
C GLU A 332 -25.74 -4.11 11.15
N LYS A 333 -24.73 -3.49 11.78
CA LYS A 333 -24.74 -3.25 13.24
C LYS A 333 -25.90 -2.35 13.63
N ARG A 334 -26.15 -1.28 12.88
CA ARG A 334 -27.23 -0.33 13.19
C ARG A 334 -28.61 -0.96 13.02
N ILE A 335 -28.82 -1.72 11.94
CA ILE A 335 -30.05 -2.47 11.71
C ILE A 335 -30.28 -3.44 12.85
N TYR A 336 -29.28 -4.25 13.24
CA TYR A 336 -29.41 -5.19 14.35
C TYR A 336 -29.78 -4.49 15.68
N HIS A 337 -29.14 -3.36 15.99
CA HIS A 337 -29.45 -2.58 17.19
C HIS A 337 -30.87 -1.98 17.18
N VAL A 338 -31.38 -1.57 16.01
CA VAL A 338 -32.75 -1.05 15.87
C VAL A 338 -33.78 -2.19 15.92
N VAL A 339 -33.51 -3.33 15.28
CA VAL A 339 -34.38 -4.52 15.27
C VAL A 339 -34.58 -5.10 16.67
N GLY A 340 -33.59 -5.01 17.56
CA GLY A 340 -33.73 -5.43 18.95
C GLY A 340 -34.76 -4.62 19.76
N LEU A 341 -35.27 -3.50 19.23
CA LEU A 341 -36.09 -2.54 19.98
C LEU A 341 -37.28 -1.94 19.19
N ALA A 342 -37.42 -2.13 17.87
CA ALA A 342 -38.34 -1.31 17.05
C ALA A 342 -39.19 -2.09 16.02
N ASP A 343 -40.34 -1.48 15.71
CA ASP A 343 -41.30 -1.80 14.64
C ASP A 343 -40.60 -1.81 13.26
N PRO A 344 -40.80 -2.84 12.41
CA PRO A 344 -40.31 -2.85 11.02
C PRO A 344 -40.75 -1.65 10.16
N ASN A 345 -41.77 -0.90 10.60
CA ASN A 345 -42.22 0.34 9.96
C ASN A 345 -41.53 1.60 10.47
N ASP A 346 -40.57 1.49 11.40
CA ASP A 346 -39.79 2.63 11.87
C ASP A 346 -39.05 3.30 10.69
N PRO A 347 -39.20 4.63 10.48
CA PRO A 347 -38.56 5.32 9.36
C PRO A 347 -37.03 5.19 9.33
N VAL A 348 -36.38 5.08 10.49
CA VAL A 348 -34.92 4.89 10.60
C VAL A 348 -34.53 3.48 10.15
N TYR A 349 -35.31 2.47 10.53
CA TYR A 349 -35.11 1.10 10.07
C TYR A 349 -35.25 0.99 8.54
N LEU A 350 -36.32 1.56 7.99
CA LEU A 350 -36.56 1.60 6.54
C LEU A 350 -35.43 2.32 5.80
N ARG A 351 -34.93 3.43 6.35
CA ARG A 351 -33.81 4.17 5.77
C ARG A 351 -32.53 3.33 5.74
N TYR A 352 -32.15 2.70 6.85
CA TYR A 352 -30.94 1.89 6.92
C TYR A 352 -31.03 0.66 6.02
N THR A 353 -32.20 0.03 5.93
CA THR A 353 -32.42 -1.10 5.02
C THR A 353 -32.28 -0.67 3.56
N THR A 354 -32.85 0.48 3.20
CA THR A 354 -32.68 1.06 1.85
C THR A 354 -31.20 1.32 1.53
N ASP A 355 -30.49 2.00 2.43
CA ASP A 355 -29.06 2.28 2.24
C ASP A 355 -28.22 0.98 2.19
N TYR A 356 -28.65 -0.09 2.87
CA TYR A 356 -28.02 -1.42 2.87
C TYR A 356 -28.18 -2.11 1.52
N ASP A 357 -29.39 -2.11 0.97
CA ASP A 357 -29.70 -2.67 -0.35
C ASP A 357 -28.95 -1.92 -1.47
N ASP A 358 -28.86 -0.59 -1.37
CA ASP A 358 -28.10 0.24 -2.30
C ASP A 358 -26.60 -0.11 -2.28
N CYS A 359 -26.02 -0.36 -1.10
CA CYS A 359 -24.63 -0.80 -0.97
C CYS A 359 -24.41 -2.14 -1.68
N TRP A 360 -25.30 -3.12 -1.47
CA TRP A 360 -25.22 -4.40 -2.17
C TRP A 360 -25.38 -4.27 -3.68
N ALA A 361 -26.32 -3.46 -4.16
CA ALA A 361 -26.50 -3.21 -5.59
C ALA A 361 -25.23 -2.60 -6.22
N ALA A 362 -24.57 -1.66 -5.53
CA ALA A 362 -23.30 -1.10 -5.96
C ALA A 362 -22.18 -2.15 -5.99
N LEU A 363 -22.03 -2.95 -4.92
CA LEU A 363 -21.05 -4.03 -4.86
C LEU A 363 -21.23 -5.05 -5.99
N ARG A 364 -22.48 -5.44 -6.32
CA ARG A 364 -22.78 -6.33 -7.46
C ARG A 364 -22.27 -5.76 -8.78
N ARG A 365 -22.50 -4.46 -9.04
CA ARG A 365 -22.00 -3.79 -10.25
C ARG A 365 -20.47 -3.79 -10.33
N MET A 366 -19.79 -3.57 -9.20
CA MET A 366 -18.33 -3.58 -9.14
C MET A 366 -17.75 -4.97 -9.39
N VAL A 367 -18.33 -6.01 -8.78
CA VAL A 367 -17.93 -7.41 -8.99
C VAL A 367 -18.14 -7.81 -10.44
N ALA A 368 -19.28 -7.46 -11.04
CA ALA A 368 -19.55 -7.75 -12.46
C ALA A 368 -18.51 -7.08 -13.39
N LYS A 369 -18.18 -5.81 -13.15
CA LYS A 369 -17.15 -5.08 -13.91
C LYS A 369 -15.76 -5.68 -13.71
N ALA A 370 -15.42 -6.12 -12.50
CA ALA A 370 -14.16 -6.80 -12.24
C ALA A 370 -14.07 -8.13 -13.00
N LYS A 371 -15.17 -8.90 -13.06
CA LYS A 371 -15.21 -10.14 -13.84
C LYS A 371 -15.07 -9.92 -15.34
N GLU A 372 -15.66 -8.86 -15.86
CA GLU A 372 -15.48 -8.48 -17.27
C GLU A 372 -14.00 -8.20 -17.57
N ARG A 373 -13.29 -7.51 -16.68
CA ARG A 373 -11.83 -7.28 -16.80
C ARG A 373 -10.98 -8.56 -16.66
N ALA A 374 -11.53 -9.61 -16.06
CA ALA A 374 -10.83 -10.89 -15.84
C ALA A 374 -10.94 -11.86 -17.01
N ARG A 375 -11.92 -11.64 -17.90
CA ARG A 375 -12.13 -12.40 -19.14
C ARG A 375 -11.28 -11.78 -20.24
#